data_AF-A0A9W7GF21-F1
#
_entry.id   AF-A0A9W7GF21-F1
#
_cell.length_a   1.000
_cell.length_b   1.000
_cell.length_c   1.000
_cell.angle_alpha   90.00
_cell.angle_beta   90.00
_cell.angle_gamma   90.00
#
_symmetry.space_group_name_H-M   'P 1'
#
loop_
_entity.id
_entity.type
_entity.pdbx_description
1 polymer ?
#
loop_
_entity_poly.entity_id
_entity_poly.type
_entity_poly.pdbx_seq_one_letter_code
_entity_poly.pdbx_strand_id
1 'polypeptide(L)'
;MSNFAFRSGARGLSVATWNVAAINNNPFEYWITMKGHPAYNKMMVDVENFIENPGSEDVAVNEVFTDAMYDSLEQYMGSAGFKDLPKVRKFWEDDFKSRPIITGFMKDKSLGSKRLTSMPDRYTNTINVVGSSDPVCRPTVINMYEGDLSTLDLWWKQWSTYMFETPLTITGKNGQETMKVCEMLAPIKSSKYPAITPEEEAISIPLQVVAHAIFDSILVHMLNTVSGPSVWQPMKREIVQALNKQKVPKTLGILAEQYIESDVICLQEASAAMIEEARSVPILSSKFHIVASAHLDAKRDQNSVVFLSKAKFPKGAESEITDLVEKAFPEGVKVPVAQGDIMAITAVDSAGRSFVVASFHGDTNGLATIPVLRAIHKVMKETPALQGHKLVFGLDANTYETGTKDKQGVVEFGEEFVSLGYSSNWGDKPSPTEYTTYNARTYLQPQLNKALKNEEKRAKGDVNPKDFVLFEAASWEVIDNLKDNTGKGSYLEDTPFPTLEWPSDHGLLCCHLGAK
;
A
#
# COMPACT_ATOMS: atom_id res chain seq x y z
N MET A 1 0.82 31.20 -13.05
CA MET A 1 1.29 29.81 -12.91
C MET A 1 0.39 28.97 -13.81
N SER A 2 0.98 28.26 -14.75
CA SER A 2 0.32 27.76 -15.96
C SER A 2 -0.76 26.73 -15.64
N ASN A 3 -2.02 27.11 -15.80
CA ASN A 3 -3.07 26.13 -16.09
C ASN A 3 -2.64 25.41 -17.38
N PHE A 4 -2.23 24.14 -17.28
CA PHE A 4 -2.12 23.25 -18.42
C PHE A 4 -3.54 22.91 -18.92
N ALA A 5 -4.25 23.92 -19.40
CA ALA A 5 -5.60 23.82 -19.95
C ALA A 5 -5.52 23.77 -21.47
N PHE A 6 -4.90 22.72 -22.02
CA PHE A 6 -5.16 22.34 -23.41
C PHE A 6 -6.33 21.36 -23.41
N ARG A 7 -7.54 21.89 -23.57
CA ARG A 7 -8.74 21.06 -23.71
C ARG A 7 -8.61 20.16 -24.93
N SER A 8 -8.97 18.89 -24.77
CA SER A 8 -9.20 18.01 -25.91
C SER A 8 -10.22 18.69 -26.85
N GLY A 9 -9.92 18.78 -28.14
CA GLY A 9 -10.91 19.23 -29.11
C GLY A 9 -12.13 18.30 -29.10
N ALA A 10 -13.26 18.71 -29.70
CA ALA A 10 -14.51 17.93 -29.67
C ALA A 10 -14.35 16.43 -30.04
N ARG A 11 -13.32 16.08 -30.83
CA ARG A 11 -13.00 14.70 -31.24
C ARG A 11 -11.95 13.98 -30.38
N GLY A 12 -11.18 14.67 -29.54
CA GLY A 12 -10.14 14.06 -28.69
C GLY A 12 -10.69 13.42 -27.40
N LEU A 13 -9.79 12.85 -26.60
CA LEU A 13 -10.06 12.32 -25.27
C LEU A 13 -8.88 12.57 -24.32
N SER A 14 -9.13 13.10 -23.12
CA SER A 14 -8.14 13.19 -22.03
C SER A 14 -8.35 12.06 -21.03
N VAL A 15 -7.32 11.25 -20.78
CA VAL A 15 -7.42 10.08 -19.89
C VAL A 15 -6.32 10.15 -18.84
N ALA A 16 -6.71 10.08 -17.56
CA ALA A 16 -5.78 9.91 -16.46
C ALA A 16 -5.91 8.52 -15.82
N THR A 17 -4.80 7.96 -15.33
CA THR A 17 -4.81 6.75 -14.49
C THR A 17 -3.89 6.94 -13.29
N TRP A 18 -4.30 6.39 -12.14
CA TRP A 18 -3.52 6.49 -10.91
C TRP A 18 -3.83 5.35 -9.94
N ASN A 19 -2.83 4.56 -9.57
CA ASN A 19 -2.89 3.74 -8.36
C ASN A 19 -2.76 4.67 -7.14
N VAL A 20 -3.82 4.74 -6.34
CA VAL A 20 -3.88 5.69 -5.21
C VAL A 20 -3.39 5.10 -3.89
N ALA A 21 -2.96 3.84 -3.81
CA ALA A 21 -2.22 3.34 -2.64
C ALA A 21 -0.82 4.00 -2.57
N ALA A 22 -0.09 4.11 -1.46
CA ALA A 22 -0.12 3.39 -0.19
C ALA A 22 -0.70 4.21 0.98
N ILE A 23 -1.64 3.63 1.74
CA ILE A 23 -1.77 3.99 3.17
C ILE A 23 -0.88 3.00 3.87
N ASN A 24 0.30 3.45 4.29
CA ASN A 24 1.07 2.65 5.21
C ASN A 24 0.74 3.06 6.64
N ASN A 25 0.25 2.12 7.44
CA ASN A 25 0.10 2.37 8.88
C ASN A 25 1.44 2.75 9.48
N ASN A 26 2.55 2.24 8.94
CA ASN A 26 3.90 2.57 9.36
C ASN A 26 4.43 3.82 8.62
N PRO A 27 4.59 4.96 9.32
CA PRO A 27 5.06 6.21 8.71
C PRO A 27 6.51 6.15 8.24
N PHE A 28 7.28 5.13 8.64
CA PHE A 28 8.67 4.95 8.27
C PHE A 28 8.91 3.73 7.38
N GLU A 29 7.89 3.05 6.87
CA GLU A 29 8.12 1.80 6.11
C GLU A 29 8.97 2.02 4.85
N TYR A 30 8.80 3.16 4.19
CA TYR A 30 9.51 3.53 2.98
C TYR A 30 10.42 4.74 3.21
N TRP A 31 11.53 4.76 2.47
CA TRP A 31 12.33 5.96 2.31
C TRP A 31 11.47 7.00 1.59
N ILE A 32 11.17 8.10 2.26
CA ILE A 32 10.40 9.20 1.67
C ILE A 32 11.28 10.42 1.43
N THR A 33 10.81 11.31 0.57
CA THR A 33 11.48 12.59 0.34
C THR A 33 10.79 13.68 1.16
N MET A 34 11.45 14.19 2.20
CA MET A 34 10.99 15.34 3.00
C MET A 34 11.85 16.57 2.70
N LYS A 35 11.47 17.34 1.68
CA LYS A 35 12.23 18.53 1.26
C LYS A 35 12.29 19.55 2.38
N GLY A 36 13.50 19.98 2.75
CA GLY A 36 13.70 20.95 3.84
C GLY A 36 13.78 20.34 5.24
N HIS A 37 13.73 19.01 5.37
CA HIS A 37 13.86 18.31 6.66
C HIS A 37 15.18 17.50 6.71
N PRO A 38 16.35 18.15 6.83
CA PRO A 38 17.63 17.43 6.90
C PRO A 38 17.71 16.48 8.10
N ALA A 39 16.96 16.78 9.17
CA ALA A 39 16.83 15.91 10.34
C ALA A 39 16.22 14.54 10.01
N TYR A 40 15.29 14.45 9.05
CA TYR A 40 14.71 13.17 8.62
C TYR A 40 15.77 12.29 7.96
N ASN A 41 16.46 12.81 6.94
CA ASN A 41 17.50 12.06 6.23
C ASN A 41 18.61 11.63 7.18
N LYS A 42 19.05 12.52 8.09
CA LYS A 42 20.03 12.18 9.11
C LYS A 42 19.53 11.04 10.00
N MET A 43 18.32 11.15 10.56
CA MET A 43 17.74 10.11 11.41
C MET A 43 17.67 8.75 10.70
N MET A 44 17.19 8.71 9.45
CA MET A 44 17.04 7.45 8.73
C MET A 44 18.39 6.80 8.39
N VAL A 45 19.40 7.60 8.03
CA VAL A 45 20.78 7.12 7.85
C VAL A 45 21.39 6.65 9.16
N ASP A 46 21.12 7.34 10.27
CA ASP A 46 21.62 6.92 11.58
C ASP A 46 20.94 5.64 12.07
N VAL A 47 19.64 5.44 11.78
CA VAL A 47 18.95 4.15 12.01
C VAL A 47 19.61 3.02 11.20
N GLU A 48 19.88 3.26 9.92
CA GLU A 48 20.61 2.30 9.08
C GLU A 48 21.98 1.97 9.69
N ASN A 49 22.75 2.99 10.10
CA ASN A 49 24.06 2.79 10.73
C ASN A 49 23.97 2.06 12.07
N PHE A 50 22.96 2.38 12.90
CA PHE A 50 22.69 1.68 14.16
C PHE A 50 22.45 0.20 13.90
N ILE A 51 21.79 -0.18 12.81
CA ILE A 51 21.51 -1.57 12.51
C ILE A 51 22.69 -2.26 11.81
N GLU A 52 23.34 -1.59 10.86
CA GLU A 52 24.45 -2.14 10.09
C GLU A 52 25.73 -2.26 10.93
N ASN A 53 26.01 -1.26 11.77
CA ASN A 53 27.24 -1.11 12.54
C ASN A 53 26.93 -0.66 13.98
N PRO A 54 26.21 -1.47 14.79
CA PRO A 54 25.69 -1.04 16.09
C PRO A 54 26.79 -0.72 17.12
N GLY A 55 27.99 -1.30 17.00
CA GLY A 55 29.12 -1.00 17.89
C GLY A 55 28.77 -1.21 19.37
N SER A 56 29.04 -0.22 20.20
CA SER A 56 28.70 -0.25 21.64
C SER A 56 27.21 -0.12 21.94
N GLU A 57 26.40 0.29 20.95
CA GLU A 57 24.95 0.39 21.10
C GLU A 57 24.25 -0.96 20.93
N ASP A 58 24.98 -2.03 20.55
CA ASP A 58 24.44 -3.41 20.50
C ASP A 58 24.37 -4.04 21.91
N VAL A 59 23.71 -3.32 22.82
CA VAL A 59 23.55 -3.72 24.22
C VAL A 59 22.71 -4.99 24.35
N ALA A 60 22.75 -5.63 25.52
CA ALA A 60 21.90 -6.78 25.77
C ALA A 60 20.42 -6.37 25.80
N VAL A 61 19.52 -7.28 25.38
CA VAL A 61 18.07 -7.03 25.39
C VAL A 61 17.58 -6.59 26.76
N ASN A 62 18.11 -7.14 27.87
CA ASN A 62 17.68 -6.76 29.21
C ASN A 62 18.08 -5.35 29.64
N GLU A 63 18.95 -4.67 28.90
CA GLU A 63 19.26 -3.25 29.11
C GLU A 63 18.16 -2.33 28.54
N VAL A 64 17.35 -2.85 27.61
CA VAL A 64 16.26 -2.11 26.93
C VAL A 64 14.88 -2.61 27.35
N PHE A 65 14.67 -3.93 27.40
CA PHE A 65 13.48 -4.58 27.93
C PHE A 65 13.86 -5.29 29.23
N THR A 66 13.76 -4.60 30.36
CA THR A 66 14.36 -5.04 31.63
C THR A 66 13.71 -6.29 32.22
N ASP A 67 14.41 -6.96 33.14
CA ASP A 67 13.84 -8.07 33.93
C ASP A 67 12.55 -7.64 34.66
N ALA A 68 12.48 -6.40 35.14
CA ALA A 68 11.27 -5.87 35.77
C ALA A 68 10.09 -5.73 34.79
N MET A 69 10.36 -5.31 33.55
CA MET A 69 9.35 -5.29 32.49
C MET A 69 8.89 -6.71 32.15
N TYR A 70 9.82 -7.67 32.01
CA TYR A 70 9.48 -9.07 31.79
C TYR A 70 8.64 -9.65 32.93
N ASP A 71 9.01 -9.43 34.18
CA ASP A 71 8.27 -9.93 35.34
C ASP A 71 6.85 -9.38 35.39
N SER A 72 6.67 -8.09 35.11
CA SER A 72 5.34 -7.50 35.00
C SER A 72 4.56 -8.05 33.79
N LEU A 73 5.21 -8.28 32.65
CA LEU A 73 4.59 -8.92 31.47
C LEU A 73 4.09 -10.33 31.78
N GLU A 74 4.90 -11.13 32.49
CA GLU A 74 4.51 -12.46 32.91
C GLU A 74 3.27 -12.43 33.81
N GLN A 75 3.19 -11.47 34.74
CA GLN A 75 2.00 -11.27 35.59
C GLN A 75 0.76 -10.89 34.77
N TYR A 76 0.91 -9.99 33.80
CA TYR A 76 -0.17 -9.61 32.88
C TYR A 76 -0.65 -10.81 32.04
N MET A 77 0.28 -11.58 31.46
CA MET A 77 -0.04 -12.79 30.70
C MET A 77 -0.73 -13.84 31.59
N GLY A 78 -0.28 -14.02 32.83
CA GLY A 78 -0.88 -14.93 33.80
C GLY A 78 -2.32 -14.56 34.14
N SER A 79 -2.56 -13.27 34.36
CA SER A 79 -3.89 -12.71 34.63
C SER A 79 -4.82 -12.77 33.41
N ALA A 80 -4.26 -12.67 32.20
CA ALA A 80 -4.97 -12.91 30.94
C ALA A 80 -5.21 -14.41 30.64
N GLY A 81 -4.76 -15.31 31.53
CA GLY A 81 -5.03 -16.74 31.44
C GLY A 81 -4.09 -17.51 30.50
N PHE A 82 -2.99 -16.91 30.05
CA PHE A 82 -1.99 -17.57 29.22
C PHE A 82 -1.36 -18.75 29.97
N LYS A 83 -1.03 -19.81 29.25
CA LYS A 83 -0.55 -21.08 29.81
C LYS A 83 0.95 -21.25 29.61
N ASP A 84 1.53 -22.19 30.36
CA ASP A 84 2.93 -22.61 30.23
C ASP A 84 3.97 -21.48 30.35
N LEU A 85 3.66 -20.43 31.13
CA LEU A 85 4.57 -19.29 31.37
C LEU A 85 5.96 -19.68 31.90
N PRO A 86 6.14 -20.72 32.74
CA PRO A 86 7.48 -21.16 33.13
C PRO A 86 8.38 -21.56 31.95
N LYS A 87 7.80 -22.09 30.86
CA LYS A 87 8.55 -22.38 29.62
C LYS A 87 8.94 -21.09 28.92
N VAL A 88 8.05 -20.12 28.87
CA VAL A 88 8.31 -18.79 28.28
C VAL A 88 9.41 -18.06 29.06
N ARG A 89 9.39 -18.14 30.39
CA ARG A 89 10.46 -17.62 31.25
C ARG A 89 11.79 -18.27 30.94
N LYS A 90 11.82 -19.56 30.64
CA LYS A 90 13.07 -20.21 30.20
C LYS A 90 13.64 -19.57 28.93
N PHE A 91 12.80 -19.21 27.94
CA PHE A 91 13.26 -18.46 26.76
C PHE A 91 13.81 -17.08 27.12
N TRP A 92 13.20 -16.40 28.10
CA TRP A 92 13.72 -15.13 28.62
C TRP A 92 15.10 -15.30 29.26
N GLU A 93 15.20 -16.19 30.25
CA GLU A 93 16.38 -16.39 31.09
C GLU A 93 17.58 -16.97 30.32
N ASP A 94 17.33 -17.98 29.48
CA ASP A 94 18.38 -18.76 28.84
C ASP A 94 18.83 -18.17 27.49
N ASP A 95 18.03 -17.27 26.89
CA ASP A 95 18.24 -16.82 25.53
C ASP A 95 17.99 -15.31 25.38
N PHE A 96 16.73 -14.87 25.31
CA PHE A 96 16.36 -13.53 24.85
C PHE A 96 17.06 -12.40 25.61
N LYS A 97 17.10 -12.45 26.95
CA LYS A 97 17.60 -11.34 27.76
C LYS A 97 19.08 -11.03 27.54
N SER A 98 19.85 -12.04 27.13
CA SER A 98 21.30 -11.96 26.92
C SER A 98 21.69 -11.63 25.48
N ARG A 99 20.74 -11.66 24.54
CA ARG A 99 21.02 -11.36 23.13
C ARG A 99 21.40 -9.88 22.97
N PRO A 100 22.37 -9.57 22.10
CA PRO A 100 22.52 -8.21 21.59
C PRO A 100 21.26 -7.78 20.81
N ILE A 101 20.77 -6.56 21.03
CA ILE A 101 19.50 -6.07 20.47
C ILE A 101 19.48 -6.08 18.94
N ILE A 102 20.60 -5.76 18.28
CA ILE A 102 20.70 -5.72 16.83
C ILE A 102 21.22 -7.04 16.27
N THR A 103 22.46 -7.43 16.59
CA THR A 103 23.07 -8.62 15.97
C THR A 103 22.46 -9.94 16.43
N GLY A 104 21.95 -10.00 17.66
CA GLY A 104 21.36 -11.21 18.25
C GLY A 104 19.85 -11.32 18.14
N PHE A 105 19.12 -10.20 18.13
CA PHE A 105 17.65 -10.19 18.08
C PHE A 105 17.13 -9.69 16.73
N MET A 106 17.32 -8.41 16.38
CA MET A 106 16.72 -7.83 15.16
C MET A 106 17.19 -8.49 13.86
N LYS A 107 18.48 -8.87 13.77
CA LYS A 107 19.06 -9.53 12.60
C LYS A 107 18.89 -11.06 12.58
N ASP A 108 18.29 -11.65 13.63
CA ASP A 108 18.10 -13.10 13.68
C ASP A 108 17.04 -13.56 12.65
N LYS A 109 17.52 -14.23 11.61
CA LYS A 109 16.69 -14.80 10.54
C LYS A 109 15.70 -15.84 11.06
N SER A 110 16.01 -16.53 12.15
CA SER A 110 15.15 -17.54 12.77
C SER A 110 13.91 -16.91 13.42
N LEU A 111 14.06 -15.77 14.11
CA LEU A 111 12.92 -15.05 14.69
C LEU A 111 11.97 -14.54 13.60
N GLY A 112 12.56 -14.02 12.51
CA GLY A 112 11.81 -13.59 11.33
C GLY A 112 11.02 -14.73 10.65
N SER A 113 11.66 -15.88 10.43
CA SER A 113 11.03 -17.05 9.80
C SER A 113 9.94 -17.70 10.68
N LYS A 114 10.12 -17.64 12.00
CA LYS A 114 9.11 -18.06 13.01
C LYS A 114 7.96 -17.06 13.16
N ARG A 115 8.06 -15.85 12.60
CA ARG A 115 7.04 -14.78 12.65
C ARG A 115 6.75 -14.26 14.07
N LEU A 116 7.64 -14.44 15.04
CA LEU A 116 7.39 -14.08 16.45
C LEU A 116 7.11 -12.58 16.65
N THR A 117 7.68 -11.70 15.82
CA THR A 117 7.41 -10.25 15.86
C THR A 117 6.34 -9.82 14.85
N SER A 118 6.39 -10.37 13.63
CA SER A 118 5.51 -9.95 12.53
C SER A 118 4.09 -10.55 12.56
N MET A 119 3.86 -11.64 13.29
CA MET A 119 2.51 -12.18 13.49
C MET A 119 1.68 -11.31 14.45
N PRO A 120 2.14 -10.97 15.67
CA PRO A 120 1.36 -10.11 16.57
C PRO A 120 1.16 -8.70 16.01
N ASP A 121 2.12 -8.18 15.22
CA ASP A 121 1.96 -6.89 14.53
C ASP A 121 0.69 -6.85 13.65
N ARG A 122 0.36 -7.95 12.95
CA ARG A 122 -0.83 -8.02 12.08
C ARG A 122 -2.16 -7.85 12.82
N TYR A 123 -2.19 -8.22 14.10
CA TYR A 123 -3.42 -8.18 14.89
C TYR A 123 -3.50 -6.94 15.77
N THR A 124 -2.36 -6.39 16.15
CA THR A 124 -2.27 -5.39 17.23
C THR A 124 -1.80 -4.02 16.77
N ASN A 125 -1.26 -3.86 15.55
CA ASN A 125 -0.64 -2.60 15.13
C ASN A 125 -1.63 -1.41 15.10
N THR A 126 -2.73 -1.56 14.38
CA THR A 126 -3.77 -0.54 14.18
C THR A 126 -5.12 -1.23 14.14
N ILE A 127 -6.02 -0.88 15.06
CA ILE A 127 -7.31 -1.55 15.25
C ILE A 127 -8.45 -0.56 15.02
N ASN A 128 -9.26 -0.82 13.99
CA ASN A 128 -10.51 -0.10 13.78
C ASN A 128 -11.53 -0.54 14.85
N VAL A 129 -12.09 0.43 15.58
CA VAL A 129 -13.05 0.17 16.67
C VAL A 129 -14.43 0.72 16.33
N VAL A 130 -15.45 0.05 16.84
CA VAL A 130 -16.85 0.46 16.63
C VAL A 130 -17.09 1.83 17.27
N GLY A 131 -17.78 2.71 16.54
CA GLY A 131 -18.17 4.02 17.04
C GLY A 131 -17.08 5.10 17.00
N SER A 132 -15.91 4.79 16.41
CA SER A 132 -14.83 5.74 16.16
C SER A 132 -14.46 5.74 14.68
N SER A 133 -14.20 6.91 14.12
CA SER A 133 -13.52 7.04 12.83
C SER A 133 -12.01 6.84 12.96
N ASP A 134 -11.46 7.09 14.14
CA ASP A 134 -10.03 6.95 14.42
C ASP A 134 -9.72 5.55 14.95
N PRO A 135 -8.69 4.87 14.42
CA PRO A 135 -8.26 3.59 14.94
C PRO A 135 -7.49 3.73 16.25
N VAL A 136 -7.51 2.69 17.07
CA VAL A 136 -6.64 2.57 18.24
C VAL A 136 -5.33 1.94 17.80
N CYS A 137 -4.21 2.59 18.15
CA CYS A 137 -2.87 2.18 17.71
C CYS A 137 -2.04 1.65 18.90
N ARG A 138 -1.29 0.58 18.66
CA ARG A 138 -0.29 0.06 19.62
C ARG A 138 0.79 1.11 19.92
N PRO A 139 1.26 1.27 21.16
CA PRO A 139 2.41 2.13 21.45
C PRO A 139 3.71 1.62 20.79
N THR A 140 4.03 2.15 19.61
CA THR A 140 5.25 1.78 18.85
C THR A 140 5.69 2.93 17.92
N VAL A 141 6.92 2.84 17.43
CA VAL A 141 7.50 3.76 16.44
C VAL A 141 6.83 3.60 15.06
N ILE A 142 6.41 2.39 14.71
CA ILE A 142 6.05 1.98 13.34
C ILE A 142 4.54 1.91 13.09
N ASN A 143 3.79 2.83 13.68
CA ASN A 143 2.36 3.02 13.39
C ASN A 143 1.91 4.48 13.65
N MET A 144 0.61 4.76 13.72
CA MET A 144 0.09 6.10 13.97
C MET A 144 -0.06 6.48 15.45
N TYR A 145 0.56 5.75 16.38
CA TYR A 145 0.46 6.08 17.80
C TYR A 145 1.01 7.49 18.11
N GLU A 146 0.19 8.32 18.74
CA GLU A 146 0.49 9.74 19.00
C GLU A 146 0.99 10.04 20.43
N GLY A 147 0.86 9.06 21.33
CA GLY A 147 1.27 9.18 22.72
C GLY A 147 2.78 9.29 22.90
N ASP A 148 3.20 9.56 24.13
CA ASP A 148 4.59 9.89 24.43
C ASP A 148 5.46 8.64 24.58
N LEU A 149 6.44 8.52 23.67
CA LEU A 149 7.44 7.46 23.63
C LEU A 149 8.85 7.96 24.03
N SER A 150 8.93 9.03 24.83
CA SER A 150 10.19 9.70 25.18
C SER A 150 11.08 8.90 26.12
N THR A 151 10.52 7.93 26.84
CA THR A 151 11.24 7.00 27.72
C THR A 151 10.65 5.61 27.63
N LEU A 152 11.46 4.60 27.96
CA LEU A 152 11.01 3.21 28.00
C LEU A 152 9.96 2.98 29.11
N ASP A 153 10.00 3.71 30.22
CA ASP A 153 8.99 3.63 31.28
C ASP A 153 7.62 4.11 30.81
N LEU A 154 7.59 5.25 30.09
CA LEU A 154 6.35 5.78 29.51
C LEU A 154 5.80 4.84 28.44
N TRP A 155 6.67 4.36 27.54
CA TRP A 155 6.30 3.37 26.53
C TRP A 155 5.73 2.11 27.18
N TRP A 156 6.43 1.53 28.16
CA TRP A 156 6.02 0.27 28.80
C TRP A 156 4.64 0.38 29.43
N LYS A 157 4.40 1.44 30.19
CA LYS A 157 3.10 1.72 30.80
C LYS A 157 1.99 1.79 29.76
N GLN A 158 2.21 2.52 28.66
CA GLN A 158 1.21 2.65 27.60
C GLN A 158 0.99 1.31 26.90
N TRP A 159 2.07 0.60 26.60
CA TRP A 159 2.07 -0.66 25.85
C TRP A 159 1.35 -1.77 26.63
N SER A 160 1.64 -1.92 27.93
CA SER A 160 0.99 -2.91 28.77
C SER A 160 -0.50 -2.61 28.97
N THR A 161 -0.87 -1.34 29.22
CA THR A 161 -2.28 -0.92 29.31
C THR A 161 -3.03 -1.19 28.01
N TYR A 162 -2.42 -0.89 26.86
CA TYR A 162 -3.00 -1.18 25.55
C TYR A 162 -3.23 -2.67 25.35
N MET A 163 -2.23 -3.50 25.66
CA MET A 163 -2.30 -4.94 25.44
C MET A 163 -3.27 -5.67 26.38
N PHE A 164 -3.31 -5.29 27.67
CA PHE A 164 -3.88 -6.13 28.74
C PHE A 164 -4.99 -5.49 29.57
N GLU A 165 -5.19 -4.18 29.49
CA GLU A 165 -6.12 -3.47 30.38
C GLU A 165 -7.33 -2.92 29.64
N THR A 166 -7.11 -2.30 28.48
CA THR A 166 -8.18 -1.59 27.74
C THR A 166 -8.91 -2.54 26.77
N PRO A 167 -10.17 -2.91 27.04
CA PRO A 167 -10.97 -3.66 26.07
C PRO A 167 -11.39 -2.76 24.91
N LEU A 168 -11.39 -3.32 23.70
CA LEU A 168 -11.84 -2.67 22.47
C LEU A 168 -13.07 -3.38 21.94
N THR A 169 -14.03 -2.61 21.43
CA THR A 169 -15.18 -3.16 20.69
C THR A 169 -14.88 -3.11 19.19
N ILE A 170 -14.83 -4.28 18.56
CA ILE A 170 -14.49 -4.44 17.14
C ILE A 170 -15.63 -5.16 16.40
N THR A 171 -15.68 -4.99 15.07
CA THR A 171 -16.58 -5.78 14.22
C THR A 171 -15.89 -7.11 13.88
N GLY A 172 -16.31 -8.18 14.57
CA GLY A 172 -15.91 -9.55 14.30
C GLY A 172 -16.78 -10.22 13.24
N LYS A 173 -16.51 -11.50 12.97
CA LYS A 173 -17.27 -12.29 11.97
C LYS A 173 -18.73 -12.51 12.37
N ASN A 174 -19.02 -12.50 13.67
CA ASN A 174 -20.34 -12.80 14.23
C ASN A 174 -21.05 -11.54 14.76
N GLY A 175 -20.58 -10.34 14.39
CA GLY A 175 -21.07 -9.06 14.90
C GLY A 175 -20.04 -8.36 15.77
N GLN A 176 -20.50 -7.50 16.69
CA GLN A 176 -19.60 -6.74 17.55
C GLN A 176 -19.07 -7.60 18.70
N GLU A 177 -17.77 -7.58 18.91
CA GLU A 177 -17.07 -8.31 19.97
C GLU A 177 -16.28 -7.32 20.81
N THR A 178 -16.33 -7.46 22.15
CA THR A 178 -15.53 -6.63 23.07
C THR A 178 -14.49 -7.50 23.76
N MET A 179 -13.22 -7.18 23.56
CA MET A 179 -12.09 -7.96 24.07
C MET A 179 -10.84 -7.09 24.22
N LYS A 180 -9.92 -7.53 25.07
CA LYS A 180 -8.58 -6.95 25.21
C LYS A 180 -7.74 -7.31 23.99
N VAL A 181 -6.75 -6.47 23.69
CA VAL A 181 -5.91 -6.66 22.50
C VAL A 181 -5.13 -7.98 22.56
N CYS A 182 -4.66 -8.41 23.74
CA CYS A 182 -3.97 -9.69 23.90
C CYS A 182 -4.85 -10.91 23.55
N GLU A 183 -6.18 -10.78 23.60
CA GLU A 183 -7.14 -11.84 23.25
C GLU A 183 -7.33 -11.97 21.73
N MET A 184 -6.90 -10.97 20.95
CA MET A 184 -6.97 -10.97 19.48
C MET A 184 -5.84 -11.79 18.83
N LEU A 185 -4.84 -12.20 19.60
CA LEU A 185 -3.65 -12.88 19.10
C LEU A 185 -3.97 -14.30 18.62
N ALA A 186 -3.42 -14.67 17.45
CA ALA A 186 -3.55 -16.01 16.90
C ALA A 186 -2.30 -16.87 17.18
N PRO A 187 -2.45 -18.19 17.37
CA PRO A 187 -1.33 -19.12 17.44
C PRO A 187 -0.50 -19.14 16.14
N ILE A 188 0.80 -19.35 16.27
CA ILE A 188 1.72 -19.57 15.14
C ILE A 188 1.83 -21.08 14.92
N LYS A 189 1.30 -21.56 13.79
CA LYS A 189 1.23 -23.00 13.50
C LYS A 189 2.37 -23.47 12.61
N SER A 190 3.01 -24.59 12.96
CA SER A 190 4.11 -25.19 12.16
C SER A 190 3.65 -25.60 10.75
N SER A 191 2.37 -25.98 10.59
CA SER A 191 1.77 -26.29 9.30
C SER A 191 1.82 -25.13 8.29
N LYS A 192 1.92 -23.90 8.77
CA LYS A 192 2.08 -22.69 7.94
C LYS A 192 3.48 -22.08 8.03
N TYR A 193 4.12 -22.22 9.19
CA TYR A 193 5.44 -21.64 9.48
C TYR A 193 6.37 -22.73 10.00
N PRO A 194 7.00 -23.52 9.10
CA PRO A 194 7.72 -24.74 9.48
C PRO A 194 9.00 -24.50 10.30
N ALA A 195 9.41 -23.24 10.49
CA ALA A 195 10.57 -22.88 11.29
C ALA A 195 10.29 -22.91 12.81
N ILE A 196 9.03 -22.93 13.23
CA ILE A 196 8.67 -23.04 14.65
C ILE A 196 8.79 -24.49 15.12
N THR A 197 9.39 -24.70 16.28
CA THR A 197 9.47 -26.03 16.91
C THR A 197 8.14 -26.42 17.58
N PRO A 198 7.91 -27.71 17.88
CA PRO A 198 6.70 -28.13 18.61
C PRO A 198 6.54 -27.46 19.98
N GLU A 199 7.64 -27.19 20.68
CA GLU A 199 7.63 -26.48 21.95
C GLU A 199 7.19 -25.02 21.77
N GLU A 200 7.79 -24.32 20.81
CA GLU A 200 7.44 -22.93 20.50
C GLU A 200 6.00 -22.80 19.99
N GLU A 201 5.50 -23.74 19.19
CA GLU A 201 4.10 -23.74 18.72
C GLU A 201 3.12 -23.81 19.90
N ALA A 202 3.40 -24.69 20.88
CA ALA A 202 2.58 -24.88 22.07
C ALA A 202 2.49 -23.62 22.95
N ILE A 203 3.54 -22.79 22.98
CA ILE A 203 3.59 -21.54 23.74
C ILE A 203 3.59 -20.29 22.84
N SER A 204 3.15 -20.42 21.58
CA SER A 204 3.37 -19.37 20.56
C SER A 204 2.71 -18.04 20.89
N ILE A 205 1.57 -18.04 21.60
CA ILE A 205 0.89 -16.81 22.02
C ILE A 205 1.71 -16.03 23.07
N PRO A 206 2.06 -16.58 24.24
CA PRO A 206 2.89 -15.83 25.18
C PRO A 206 4.28 -15.53 24.62
N LEU A 207 4.87 -16.43 23.82
CA LEU A 207 6.20 -16.22 23.24
C LEU A 207 6.21 -15.06 22.22
N GLN A 208 5.21 -14.96 21.34
CA GLN A 208 5.12 -13.84 20.40
C GLN A 208 4.91 -12.50 21.12
N VAL A 209 4.20 -12.47 22.27
CA VAL A 209 4.02 -11.25 23.06
C VAL A 209 5.34 -10.74 23.62
N VAL A 210 6.17 -11.63 24.20
CA VAL A 210 7.51 -11.27 24.69
C VAL A 210 8.39 -10.75 23.55
N ALA A 211 8.46 -11.48 22.44
CA ALA A 211 9.25 -11.06 21.28
C ALA A 211 8.78 -9.71 20.70
N HIS A 212 7.48 -9.44 20.73
CA HIS A 212 6.90 -8.19 20.25
C HIS A 212 7.21 -7.01 21.16
N ALA A 213 7.15 -7.20 22.49
CA ALA A 213 7.55 -6.19 23.47
C ALA A 213 9.05 -5.84 23.32
N ILE A 214 9.91 -6.86 23.19
CA ILE A 214 11.35 -6.66 22.93
C ILE A 214 11.54 -5.85 21.65
N PHE A 215 10.90 -6.24 20.55
CA PHE A 215 11.00 -5.53 19.26
C PHE A 215 10.62 -4.05 19.38
N ASP A 216 9.49 -3.72 20.00
CA ASP A 216 9.06 -2.32 20.17
C ASP A 216 10.00 -1.53 21.08
N SER A 217 10.46 -2.12 22.18
CA SER A 217 11.40 -1.48 23.10
C SER A 217 12.70 -1.11 22.38
N ILE A 218 13.21 -1.99 21.51
CA ILE A 218 14.40 -1.75 20.68
C ILE A 218 14.15 -0.58 19.73
N LEU A 219 12.99 -0.51 19.07
CA LEU A 219 12.68 0.61 18.18
C LEU A 219 12.61 1.95 18.94
N VAL A 220 11.97 1.97 20.11
CA VAL A 220 11.88 3.17 20.95
C VAL A 220 13.28 3.60 21.41
N HIS A 221 14.08 2.66 21.92
CA HIS A 221 15.47 2.91 22.32
C HIS A 221 16.29 3.47 21.16
N MET A 222 16.30 2.80 20.02
CA MET A 222 17.07 3.20 18.84
C MET A 222 16.72 4.62 18.38
N LEU A 223 15.44 4.97 18.27
CA LEU A 223 15.01 6.31 17.84
C LEU A 223 15.35 7.40 18.87
N ASN A 224 15.22 7.09 20.16
CA ASN A 224 15.62 7.98 21.23
C ASN A 224 17.14 8.21 21.25
N THR A 225 17.94 7.21 20.88
CA THR A 225 19.40 7.30 20.79
C THR A 225 19.86 8.10 19.56
N VAL A 226 19.34 7.81 18.36
CA VAL A 226 19.87 8.41 17.13
C VAL A 226 19.35 9.81 16.82
N SER A 227 18.17 10.18 17.34
CA SER A 227 17.48 11.43 16.99
C SER A 227 16.98 12.21 18.22
N GLY A 228 16.63 11.50 19.28
CA GLY A 228 16.00 12.08 20.47
C GLY A 228 14.49 12.33 20.28
N PRO A 229 13.67 12.13 21.32
CA PRO A 229 12.20 12.16 21.20
C PRO A 229 11.63 13.52 20.81
N SER A 230 12.31 14.62 21.13
CA SER A 230 11.91 15.97 20.71
C SER A 230 12.03 16.21 19.22
N VAL A 231 12.71 15.33 18.48
CA VAL A 231 12.90 15.43 17.02
C VAL A 231 12.04 14.40 16.29
N TRP A 232 12.18 13.12 16.61
CA TRP A 232 11.54 12.07 15.81
C TRP A 232 10.02 11.97 16.06
N GLN A 233 9.53 12.24 17.27
CA GLN A 233 8.07 12.16 17.53
C GLN A 233 7.28 13.24 16.78
N PRO A 234 7.66 14.54 16.80
CA PRO A 234 7.00 15.54 15.96
C PRO A 234 7.09 15.22 14.46
N MET A 235 8.24 14.73 13.99
CA MET A 235 8.43 14.31 12.60
C MET A 235 7.52 13.14 12.22
N LYS A 236 7.39 12.13 13.08
CA LYS A 236 6.45 11.02 12.90
C LYS A 236 5.01 11.56 12.75
N ARG A 237 4.59 12.48 13.63
CA ARG A 237 3.25 13.09 13.57
C ARG A 237 3.01 13.86 12.27
N GLU A 238 4.02 14.58 11.79
CA GLU A 238 3.95 15.28 10.50
C GLU A 238 3.76 14.30 9.33
N ILE A 239 4.53 13.20 9.30
CA ILE A 239 4.39 12.17 8.27
C ILE A 239 3.02 11.49 8.34
N VAL A 240 2.55 11.12 9.53
CA VAL A 240 1.22 10.54 9.74
C VAL A 240 0.12 11.50 9.30
N GLN A 241 0.23 12.78 9.66
CA GLN A 241 -0.71 13.80 9.22
C GLN A 241 -0.75 13.87 7.69
N ALA A 242 0.42 13.85 7.05
CA ALA A 242 0.54 14.05 5.61
C ALA A 242 0.10 12.83 4.78
N LEU A 243 0.49 11.62 5.17
CA LEU A 243 0.39 10.39 4.38
C LEU A 243 -0.71 9.43 4.84
N ASN A 244 -1.28 9.66 6.01
CA ASN A 244 -2.40 8.87 6.52
C ASN A 244 -3.65 9.74 6.66
N LYS A 245 -3.64 10.71 7.57
CA LYS A 245 -4.84 11.51 7.90
C LYS A 245 -5.32 12.41 6.76
N GLN A 246 -4.38 13.02 6.02
CA GLN A 246 -4.71 13.89 4.89
C GLN A 246 -4.63 13.18 3.54
N LYS A 247 -4.45 11.86 3.53
CA LYS A 247 -4.27 11.14 2.28
C LYS A 247 -5.45 11.33 1.33
N VAL A 248 -6.65 10.95 1.77
CA VAL A 248 -7.85 11.04 0.93
C VAL A 248 -8.14 12.49 0.51
N PRO A 249 -8.18 13.48 1.42
CA PRO A 249 -8.35 14.87 1.03
C PRO A 249 -7.31 15.38 0.02
N LYS A 250 -6.03 15.00 0.18
CA LYS A 250 -4.97 15.40 -0.77
C LYS A 250 -5.13 14.72 -2.12
N THR A 251 -5.39 13.42 -2.15
CA THR A 251 -5.63 12.66 -3.37
C THR A 251 -6.79 13.28 -4.16
N LEU A 252 -7.92 13.54 -3.50
CA LEU A 252 -9.08 14.18 -4.13
C LEU A 252 -8.82 15.63 -4.52
N GLY A 253 -8.04 16.38 -3.73
CA GLY A 253 -7.59 17.74 -4.05
C GLY A 253 -6.76 17.79 -5.32
N ILE A 254 -5.79 16.89 -5.48
CA ILE A 254 -4.98 16.79 -6.72
C ILE A 254 -5.89 16.53 -7.93
N LEU A 255 -6.82 15.59 -7.81
CA LEU A 255 -7.78 15.31 -8.89
C LEU A 255 -8.66 16.53 -9.21
N ALA A 256 -9.14 17.24 -8.19
CA ALA A 256 -10.03 18.40 -8.33
C ALA A 256 -9.33 19.67 -8.84
N GLU A 257 -8.04 19.82 -8.59
CA GLU A 257 -7.28 21.02 -8.95
C GLU A 257 -6.53 20.86 -10.28
N GLN A 258 -5.87 19.71 -10.48
CA GLN A 258 -4.99 19.50 -11.64
C GLN A 258 -5.63 18.67 -12.74
N TYR A 259 -6.47 17.69 -12.38
CA TYR A 259 -7.00 16.69 -13.33
C TYR A 259 -8.51 16.78 -13.55
N ILE A 260 -9.13 17.88 -13.11
CA ILE A 260 -10.58 18.11 -13.21
C ILE A 260 -11.08 18.20 -14.65
N GLU A 261 -10.22 18.57 -15.60
CA GLU A 261 -10.57 18.66 -17.02
C GLU A 261 -10.40 17.33 -17.79
N SER A 262 -9.97 16.25 -17.13
CA SER A 262 -9.91 14.92 -17.75
C SER A 262 -11.30 14.46 -18.20
N ASP A 263 -11.34 13.72 -19.32
CA ASP A 263 -12.58 13.11 -19.80
C ASP A 263 -12.85 11.77 -19.10
N VAL A 264 -11.78 11.03 -18.79
CA VAL A 264 -11.79 9.76 -18.05
C VAL A 264 -10.70 9.79 -16.98
N ILE A 265 -11.01 9.33 -15.76
CA ILE A 265 -10.01 9.05 -14.72
C ILE A 265 -10.20 7.61 -14.25
N CYS A 266 -9.16 6.79 -14.32
CA CYS A 266 -9.13 5.44 -13.80
C CYS A 266 -8.32 5.43 -12.49
N LEU A 267 -8.95 5.06 -11.39
CA LEU A 267 -8.26 4.88 -10.11
C LEU A 267 -8.14 3.40 -9.77
N GLN A 268 -7.03 3.02 -9.17
CA GLN A 268 -6.77 1.68 -8.63
C GLN A 268 -6.50 1.75 -7.13
N GLU A 269 -6.77 0.67 -6.40
CA GLU A 269 -6.62 0.59 -4.94
C GLU A 269 -7.37 1.68 -4.14
N ALA A 270 -8.53 2.13 -4.63
CA ALA A 270 -9.38 3.05 -3.88
C ALA A 270 -10.17 2.32 -2.79
N SER A 271 -10.17 2.88 -1.58
CA SER A 271 -11.05 2.40 -0.51
C SER A 271 -12.50 2.80 -0.76
N ALA A 272 -13.45 2.02 -0.22
CA ALA A 272 -14.86 2.36 -0.27
C ALA A 272 -15.14 3.75 0.34
N ALA A 273 -14.45 4.08 1.43
CA ALA A 273 -14.55 5.40 2.06
C ALA A 273 -14.09 6.54 1.13
N MET A 274 -12.99 6.36 0.40
CA MET A 274 -12.50 7.35 -0.57
C MET A 274 -13.50 7.54 -1.72
N ILE A 275 -14.13 6.46 -2.19
CA ILE A 275 -15.14 6.53 -3.26
C ILE A 275 -16.34 7.38 -2.82
N GLU A 276 -16.84 7.15 -1.61
CA GLU A 276 -17.95 7.94 -1.05
C GLU A 276 -17.54 9.40 -0.81
N GLU A 277 -16.33 9.64 -0.32
CA GLU A 277 -15.82 11.01 -0.16
C GLU A 277 -15.72 11.73 -1.51
N ALA A 278 -15.19 11.07 -2.55
CA ALA A 278 -15.12 11.62 -3.89
C ALA A 278 -16.51 12.01 -4.44
N ARG A 279 -17.55 11.20 -4.17
CA ARG A 279 -18.95 11.50 -4.53
C ARG A 279 -19.51 12.69 -3.75
N SER A 280 -19.01 12.93 -2.53
CA SER A 280 -19.43 14.05 -1.69
C SER A 280 -18.76 15.38 -2.06
N VAL A 281 -17.57 15.36 -2.68
CA VAL A 281 -16.83 16.57 -3.10
C VAL A 281 -17.58 17.27 -4.25
N PRO A 282 -18.12 18.51 -4.05
CA PRO A 282 -19.01 19.14 -5.02
C PRO A 282 -18.41 19.38 -6.40
N ILE A 283 -17.13 19.75 -6.47
CA ILE A 283 -16.45 20.00 -7.76
C ILE A 283 -16.25 18.71 -8.55
N LEU A 284 -15.90 17.60 -7.89
CA LEU A 284 -15.76 16.29 -8.53
C LEU A 284 -17.12 15.75 -8.95
N SER A 285 -18.11 15.76 -8.06
CA SER A 285 -19.44 15.19 -8.33
C SER A 285 -20.24 16.00 -9.35
N SER A 286 -20.00 17.31 -9.48
CA SER A 286 -20.59 18.11 -10.56
C SER A 286 -19.92 17.87 -11.92
N LYS A 287 -18.63 17.50 -11.93
CA LYS A 287 -17.86 17.25 -13.15
C LYS A 287 -17.98 15.82 -13.66
N PHE A 288 -18.03 14.83 -12.76
CA PHE A 288 -17.88 13.42 -13.10
C PHE A 288 -19.06 12.56 -12.66
N HIS A 289 -19.35 11.53 -13.45
CA HIS A 289 -20.01 10.32 -12.99
C HIS A 289 -18.95 9.41 -12.36
N ILE A 290 -19.04 9.13 -11.06
CA ILE A 290 -18.07 8.32 -10.30
C ILE A 290 -18.60 6.89 -10.17
N VAL A 291 -18.05 6.00 -10.99
CA VAL A 291 -18.54 4.63 -11.19
C VAL A 291 -17.60 3.65 -10.50
N ALA A 292 -18.15 2.87 -9.57
CA ALA A 292 -17.46 1.79 -8.87
C ALA A 292 -18.32 0.52 -8.99
N SER A 293 -17.68 -0.65 -8.91
CA SER A 293 -18.39 -1.93 -9.06
C SER A 293 -19.46 -2.10 -7.99
N ALA A 294 -20.54 -2.80 -8.33
CA ALA A 294 -21.52 -3.26 -7.34
C ALA A 294 -20.93 -4.23 -6.30
N HIS A 295 -19.77 -4.82 -6.59
CA HIS A 295 -19.12 -5.86 -5.78
C HIS A 295 -17.75 -5.41 -5.25
N LEU A 296 -17.72 -4.30 -4.49
CA LEU A 296 -16.49 -3.83 -3.83
C LEU A 296 -15.89 -4.91 -2.90
N ASP A 297 -14.56 -4.97 -2.83
CA ASP A 297 -13.84 -5.83 -1.89
C ASP A 297 -13.79 -5.19 -0.50
N ALA A 298 -14.76 -5.53 0.34
CA ALA A 298 -14.82 -5.03 1.72
C ALA A 298 -13.72 -5.58 2.64
N LYS A 299 -12.95 -6.59 2.22
CA LYS A 299 -11.93 -7.24 3.05
C LYS A 299 -10.56 -6.60 2.84
N ARG A 300 -10.14 -6.42 1.58
CA ARG A 300 -8.91 -5.69 1.25
C ARG A 300 -9.12 -4.19 1.22
N ASP A 301 -10.36 -3.75 0.97
CA ASP A 301 -10.74 -2.36 0.76
C ASP A 301 -9.90 -1.66 -0.32
N GLN A 302 -9.65 -2.40 -1.40
CA GLN A 302 -8.92 -1.98 -2.59
C GLN A 302 -9.81 -2.19 -3.81
N ASN A 303 -10.18 -1.11 -4.49
CA ASN A 303 -11.14 -1.15 -5.59
C ASN A 303 -10.70 -0.28 -6.78
N SER A 304 -10.96 -0.78 -7.98
CA SER A 304 -10.84 -0.04 -9.23
C SER A 304 -12.10 0.79 -9.49
N VAL A 305 -11.90 2.04 -9.93
CA VAL A 305 -12.95 3.05 -10.07
C VAL A 305 -12.75 3.83 -11.36
N VAL A 306 -13.85 4.23 -12.01
CA VAL A 306 -13.83 5.04 -13.23
C VAL A 306 -14.62 6.32 -13.03
N PHE A 307 -14.02 7.46 -13.34
CA PHE A 307 -14.70 8.76 -13.37
C PHE A 307 -14.92 9.13 -14.83
N LEU A 308 -16.16 9.41 -15.22
CA LEU A 308 -16.51 9.84 -16.58
C LEU A 308 -16.98 11.30 -16.56
N SER A 309 -16.33 12.16 -17.33
CA SER A 309 -16.73 13.57 -17.45
C SER A 309 -18.18 13.66 -17.90
N LYS A 310 -19.03 14.36 -17.16
CA LYS A 310 -20.45 14.55 -17.51
C LYS A 310 -20.62 15.34 -18.81
N ALA A 311 -19.64 16.18 -19.16
CA ALA A 311 -19.67 16.91 -20.43
C ALA A 311 -19.38 15.96 -21.61
N LYS A 312 -18.43 15.04 -21.43
CA LYS A 312 -18.04 14.09 -22.48
C LYS A 312 -18.97 12.89 -22.56
N PHE A 313 -19.42 12.37 -21.43
CA PHE A 313 -20.27 11.19 -21.28
C PHE A 313 -21.55 11.59 -20.51
N PRO A 314 -22.50 12.29 -21.14
CA PRO A 314 -23.65 12.88 -20.45
C PRO A 314 -24.51 11.88 -19.69
N LYS A 315 -24.60 10.64 -20.20
CA LYS A 315 -25.37 9.56 -19.59
C LYS A 315 -24.60 8.74 -18.55
N GLY A 316 -23.29 8.94 -18.42
CA GLY A 316 -22.43 8.10 -17.58
C GLY A 316 -22.26 6.69 -18.15
N ALA A 317 -22.10 5.71 -17.25
CA ALA A 317 -22.01 4.30 -17.61
C ALA A 317 -23.37 3.75 -18.08
N GLU A 318 -23.38 2.99 -19.17
CA GLU A 318 -24.60 2.29 -19.64
C GLU A 318 -24.73 0.91 -19.02
N SER A 319 -23.62 0.17 -18.87
CA SER A 319 -23.57 -1.12 -18.19
C SER A 319 -22.20 -1.40 -17.57
N GLU A 320 -22.20 -2.14 -16.46
CA GLU A 320 -21.00 -2.80 -15.95
C GLU A 320 -20.84 -4.16 -16.65
N ILE A 321 -19.65 -4.41 -17.20
CA ILE A 321 -19.30 -5.63 -17.93
C ILE A 321 -18.17 -6.43 -17.26
N THR A 322 -17.79 -6.07 -16.02
CA THR A 322 -16.74 -6.73 -15.23
C THR A 322 -16.90 -8.24 -15.21
N ASP A 323 -18.10 -8.74 -14.87
CA ASP A 323 -18.43 -10.17 -14.89
C ASP A 323 -18.20 -10.85 -16.24
N LEU A 324 -18.44 -10.14 -17.35
CA LEU A 324 -18.21 -10.71 -18.69
C LEU A 324 -16.71 -10.88 -18.95
N VAL A 325 -15.90 -9.92 -18.49
CA VAL A 325 -14.43 -9.99 -18.59
C VAL A 325 -13.91 -11.15 -17.74
N GLU A 326 -14.34 -11.27 -16.50
CA GLU A 326 -13.89 -12.35 -15.61
C GLU A 326 -14.28 -13.74 -16.14
N LYS A 327 -15.48 -13.88 -16.71
CA LYS A 327 -15.94 -15.12 -17.35
C LYS A 327 -15.17 -15.46 -18.64
N ALA A 328 -14.48 -14.49 -19.24
CA ALA A 328 -13.70 -14.68 -20.45
C ALA A 328 -12.24 -15.09 -20.17
N PHE A 329 -11.84 -15.22 -18.90
CA PHE A 329 -10.53 -15.76 -18.54
C PHE A 329 -10.31 -17.18 -19.09
N PRO A 330 -9.05 -17.58 -19.36
CA PRO A 330 -8.76 -18.89 -19.92
C PRO A 330 -9.24 -20.04 -19.01
N GLU A 331 -9.93 -21.02 -19.58
CA GLU A 331 -10.43 -22.17 -18.85
C GLU A 331 -9.28 -22.97 -18.22
N GLY A 332 -9.44 -23.39 -16.96
CA GLY A 332 -8.44 -24.15 -16.22
C GLY A 332 -7.22 -23.35 -15.76
N VAL A 333 -7.15 -22.05 -16.06
CA VAL A 333 -6.06 -21.17 -15.61
C VAL A 333 -6.57 -20.29 -14.47
N LYS A 334 -5.90 -20.36 -13.31
CA LYS A 334 -6.17 -19.44 -12.21
C LYS A 334 -5.50 -18.09 -12.51
N VAL A 335 -6.28 -17.15 -13.03
CA VAL A 335 -5.84 -15.76 -13.19
C VAL A 335 -5.81 -15.10 -11.80
N PRO A 336 -4.70 -14.48 -11.36
CA PRO A 336 -4.57 -13.93 -10.01
C PRO A 336 -5.26 -12.55 -9.88
N VAL A 337 -6.54 -12.47 -10.27
CA VAL A 337 -7.40 -11.30 -10.05
C VAL A 337 -8.21 -11.55 -8.78
N ALA A 338 -8.18 -10.60 -7.86
CA ALA A 338 -9.04 -10.60 -6.69
C ALA A 338 -10.19 -9.59 -6.86
N GLN A 339 -11.23 -9.77 -6.05
CA GLN A 339 -12.42 -8.91 -6.08
C GLN A 339 -12.01 -7.43 -5.94
N GLY A 340 -12.62 -6.54 -6.73
CA GLY A 340 -12.28 -5.11 -6.72
C GLY A 340 -11.08 -4.72 -7.58
N ASP A 341 -10.24 -5.65 -8.05
CA ASP A 341 -9.06 -5.29 -8.87
C ASP A 341 -9.45 -4.75 -10.25
N ILE A 342 -10.60 -5.14 -10.81
CA ILE A 342 -11.09 -4.71 -12.13
C ILE A 342 -12.44 -3.99 -12.04
N MET A 343 -12.56 -2.93 -12.83
CA MET A 343 -13.83 -2.27 -13.14
C MET A 343 -13.90 -2.05 -14.65
N ALA A 344 -14.89 -2.63 -15.34
CA ALA A 344 -15.09 -2.44 -16.76
C ALA A 344 -16.54 -2.05 -17.06
N ILE A 345 -16.72 -0.97 -17.81
CA ILE A 345 -18.03 -0.41 -18.14
C ILE A 345 -18.16 -0.07 -19.62
N THR A 346 -19.39 0.00 -20.10
CA THR A 346 -19.71 0.65 -21.38
C THR A 346 -20.16 2.09 -21.15
N ALA A 347 -19.84 2.98 -22.09
CA ALA A 347 -20.29 4.36 -22.06
C ALA A 347 -20.41 4.92 -23.49
N VAL A 348 -21.27 5.92 -23.68
CA VAL A 348 -21.41 6.64 -24.96
C VAL A 348 -21.09 8.10 -24.75
N ASP A 349 -20.20 8.63 -25.59
CA ASP A 349 -19.81 10.03 -25.50
C ASP A 349 -20.86 10.97 -26.14
N SER A 350 -20.65 12.27 -25.98
CA SER A 350 -21.53 13.33 -26.50
C SER A 350 -21.57 13.39 -28.02
N ALA A 351 -20.63 12.73 -28.71
CA ALA A 351 -20.59 12.59 -30.16
C ALA A 351 -21.23 11.26 -30.64
N GLY A 352 -21.78 10.45 -29.73
CA GLY A 352 -22.41 9.17 -30.04
C GLY A 352 -21.42 8.02 -30.26
N ARG A 353 -20.15 8.16 -29.87
CA ARG A 353 -19.16 7.09 -29.95
C ARG A 353 -19.26 6.20 -28.72
N SER A 354 -19.31 4.88 -28.95
CA SER A 354 -19.38 3.89 -27.88
C SER A 354 -17.99 3.46 -27.41
N PHE A 355 -17.83 3.32 -26.10
CA PHE A 355 -16.58 3.00 -25.43
C PHE A 355 -16.75 1.83 -24.48
N VAL A 356 -15.71 1.00 -24.39
CA VAL A 356 -15.43 0.21 -23.19
C VAL A 356 -14.36 0.97 -22.41
N VAL A 357 -14.67 1.34 -21.17
CA VAL A 357 -13.73 2.01 -20.26
C VAL A 357 -13.42 1.06 -19.11
N ALA A 358 -12.14 0.83 -18.86
CA ALA A 358 -11.70 -0.05 -17.79
C ALA A 358 -10.65 0.59 -16.87
N SER A 359 -10.68 0.21 -15.60
CA SER A 359 -9.65 0.43 -14.59
C SER A 359 -9.20 -0.92 -14.02
N PHE A 360 -7.89 -1.15 -13.92
CA PHE A 360 -7.37 -2.43 -13.42
C PHE A 360 -6.12 -2.28 -12.55
N HIS A 361 -6.07 -3.02 -11.46
CA HIS A 361 -4.91 -3.24 -10.61
C HIS A 361 -4.36 -4.65 -10.82
N GLY A 362 -3.21 -4.77 -11.48
CA GLY A 362 -2.50 -6.04 -11.66
C GLY A 362 -2.05 -6.63 -10.33
N ASP A 363 -1.92 -7.95 -10.26
CA ASP A 363 -1.29 -8.58 -9.10
C ASP A 363 0.16 -8.12 -8.97
N THR A 364 0.76 -8.28 -7.79
CA THR A 364 2.13 -7.81 -7.50
C THR A 364 3.17 -8.24 -8.53
N ASN A 365 2.99 -9.38 -9.21
CA ASN A 365 3.93 -9.88 -10.21
C ASN A 365 3.54 -9.50 -11.65
N GLY A 366 2.41 -8.83 -11.86
CA GLY A 366 1.89 -8.41 -13.17
C GLY A 366 1.34 -9.56 -14.04
N LEU A 367 1.25 -10.77 -13.50
CA LEU A 367 0.89 -11.98 -14.26
C LEU A 367 -0.60 -12.03 -14.63
N ALA A 368 -1.46 -11.25 -13.98
CA ALA A 368 -2.86 -11.07 -14.32
C ALA A 368 -3.07 -10.12 -15.52
N THR A 369 -2.13 -9.22 -15.80
CA THR A 369 -2.31 -8.11 -16.74
C THR A 369 -2.58 -8.59 -18.17
N ILE A 370 -1.75 -9.48 -18.71
CA ILE A 370 -1.97 -10.05 -20.05
C ILE A 370 -3.29 -10.84 -20.14
N PRO A 371 -3.59 -11.78 -19.21
CA PRO A 371 -4.88 -12.46 -19.20
C PRO A 371 -6.09 -11.52 -19.18
N VAL A 372 -6.04 -10.45 -18.39
CA VAL A 372 -7.12 -9.46 -18.30
C VAL A 372 -7.28 -8.68 -19.60
N LEU A 373 -6.19 -8.21 -20.19
CA LEU A 373 -6.24 -7.53 -21.49
C LEU A 373 -6.83 -8.44 -22.58
N ARG A 374 -6.38 -9.70 -22.65
CA ARG A 374 -6.92 -10.70 -23.58
C ARG A 374 -8.41 -10.94 -23.38
N ALA A 375 -8.86 -11.01 -22.13
CA ALA A 375 -10.27 -11.21 -21.81
C ALA A 375 -11.13 -10.00 -22.22
N ILE A 376 -10.68 -8.77 -21.97
CA ILE A 376 -11.36 -7.55 -22.45
C ILE A 376 -11.44 -7.56 -23.98
N HIS A 377 -10.31 -7.83 -24.65
CA HIS A 377 -10.27 -7.91 -26.12
C HIS A 377 -11.27 -8.94 -26.65
N LYS A 378 -11.26 -10.15 -26.10
CA LYS A 378 -12.18 -11.23 -26.46
C LYS A 378 -13.64 -10.81 -26.27
N VAL A 379 -13.99 -10.26 -25.11
CA VAL A 379 -15.36 -9.79 -24.81
C VAL A 379 -15.81 -8.73 -25.82
N MET A 380 -14.95 -7.78 -26.18
CA MET A 380 -15.28 -6.74 -27.17
C MET A 380 -15.47 -7.30 -28.59
N LYS A 381 -14.75 -8.35 -28.97
CA LYS A 381 -14.86 -8.97 -30.31
C LYS A 381 -16.05 -9.92 -30.41
N GLU A 382 -16.27 -10.73 -29.39
CA GLU A 382 -17.24 -11.84 -29.41
C GLU A 382 -18.63 -11.43 -28.94
N THR A 383 -18.77 -10.35 -28.16
CA THR A 383 -20.08 -9.85 -27.69
C THR A 383 -20.70 -8.93 -28.74
N PRO A 384 -21.83 -9.28 -29.38
CA PRO A 384 -22.41 -8.47 -30.45
C PRO A 384 -22.71 -7.03 -30.05
N ALA A 385 -23.16 -6.80 -28.82
CA ALA A 385 -23.47 -5.46 -28.30
C ALA A 385 -22.23 -4.56 -28.13
N LEU A 386 -21.03 -5.15 -28.06
CA LEU A 386 -19.77 -4.43 -27.87
C LEU A 386 -18.99 -4.23 -29.17
N GLN A 387 -19.47 -4.80 -30.28
CA GLN A 387 -18.83 -4.60 -31.57
C GLN A 387 -18.78 -3.12 -31.93
N GLY A 388 -17.61 -2.66 -32.38
CA GLY A 388 -17.37 -1.26 -32.72
C GLY A 388 -17.09 -0.33 -31.53
N HIS A 389 -17.20 -0.80 -30.28
CA HIS A 389 -16.78 -0.02 -29.12
C HIS A 389 -15.27 0.23 -29.15
N LYS A 390 -14.86 1.39 -28.66
CA LYS A 390 -13.46 1.80 -28.52
C LYS A 390 -12.96 1.51 -27.11
N LEU A 391 -11.80 0.88 -26.97
CA LEU A 391 -11.20 0.63 -25.65
C LEU A 391 -10.46 1.88 -25.16
N VAL A 392 -10.68 2.21 -23.90
CA VAL A 392 -9.83 3.07 -23.07
C VAL A 392 -9.58 2.35 -21.76
N PHE A 393 -8.32 2.08 -21.44
CA PHE A 393 -7.98 1.22 -20.31
C PHE A 393 -6.84 1.84 -19.51
N GLY A 394 -7.15 2.40 -18.34
CA GLY A 394 -6.14 2.85 -17.38
C GLY A 394 -5.81 1.73 -16.41
N LEU A 395 -4.53 1.47 -16.17
CA LEU A 395 -4.13 0.38 -15.28
C LEU A 395 -2.79 0.62 -14.60
N ASP A 396 -2.68 0.08 -13.39
CA ASP A 396 -1.42 -0.39 -12.83
C ASP A 396 -1.22 -1.82 -13.32
N ALA A 397 -0.37 -1.99 -14.33
CA ALA A 397 -0.06 -3.27 -14.94
C ALA A 397 0.90 -4.13 -14.09
N ASN A 398 1.50 -3.57 -13.03
CA ASN A 398 2.55 -4.18 -12.22
C ASN A 398 3.69 -4.81 -13.05
N THR A 399 4.03 -4.19 -14.18
CA THR A 399 5.14 -4.65 -15.04
C THR A 399 6.49 -4.24 -14.49
N TYR A 400 7.52 -5.03 -14.83
CA TYR A 400 8.89 -4.85 -14.36
C TYR A 400 9.82 -4.42 -15.49
N GLU A 401 10.88 -3.68 -15.14
CA GLU A 401 11.95 -3.29 -16.08
C GLU A 401 12.50 -4.53 -16.81
N THR A 402 12.75 -5.60 -16.05
CA THR A 402 13.17 -6.90 -16.58
C THR A 402 12.18 -7.98 -16.16
N GLY A 403 11.58 -8.64 -17.15
CA GLY A 403 10.68 -9.79 -16.92
C GLY A 403 11.42 -11.04 -16.45
N THR A 404 10.72 -11.89 -15.73
CA THR A 404 11.18 -13.24 -15.35
C THR A 404 10.00 -14.21 -15.45
N LYS A 405 10.22 -15.52 -15.25
CA LYS A 405 9.11 -16.49 -15.20
C LYS A 405 8.05 -16.14 -14.14
N ASP A 406 8.43 -15.42 -13.09
CA ASP A 406 7.59 -15.08 -11.95
C ASP A 406 7.17 -13.60 -11.97
N LYS A 407 7.54 -12.83 -13.01
CA LYS A 407 7.29 -11.38 -13.11
C LYS A 407 7.08 -10.94 -14.56
N GLN A 408 6.00 -10.23 -14.84
CA GLN A 408 5.69 -9.70 -16.16
C GLN A 408 6.68 -8.60 -16.56
N GLY A 409 7.39 -8.77 -17.68
CA GLY A 409 8.23 -7.72 -18.24
C GLY A 409 7.42 -6.68 -19.01
N VAL A 410 7.83 -5.42 -18.95
CA VAL A 410 7.19 -4.31 -19.69
C VAL A 410 7.26 -4.45 -21.20
N VAL A 411 8.38 -4.95 -21.74
CA VAL A 411 8.53 -5.17 -23.19
C VAL A 411 7.57 -6.26 -23.67
N GLU A 412 7.48 -7.36 -22.93
CA GLU A 412 6.54 -8.47 -23.23
C GLU A 412 5.09 -7.99 -23.19
N PHE A 413 4.73 -7.16 -22.22
CA PHE A 413 3.40 -6.55 -22.18
C PHE A 413 3.15 -5.62 -23.39
N GLY A 414 4.18 -4.86 -23.78
CA GLY A 414 4.23 -4.08 -25.01
C GLY A 414 3.86 -4.88 -26.26
N GLU A 415 4.58 -5.98 -26.47
CA GLU A 415 4.37 -6.89 -27.59
C GLU A 415 2.93 -7.44 -27.61
N GLU A 416 2.40 -7.80 -26.43
CA GLU A 416 1.05 -8.32 -26.31
C GLU A 416 -0.02 -7.30 -26.71
N PHE A 417 -0.01 -6.08 -26.15
CA PHE A 417 -1.07 -5.12 -26.46
C PHE A 417 -1.04 -4.69 -27.93
N VAL A 418 0.15 -4.61 -28.54
CA VAL A 418 0.31 -4.32 -29.97
C VAL A 418 -0.27 -5.45 -30.81
N SER A 419 -0.02 -6.71 -30.43
CA SER A 419 -0.55 -7.87 -31.15
C SER A 419 -2.09 -7.91 -31.18
N LEU A 420 -2.72 -7.31 -30.16
CA LEU A 420 -4.18 -7.18 -30.04
C LEU A 420 -4.75 -5.91 -30.70
N GLY A 421 -3.91 -5.11 -31.35
CA GLY A 421 -4.30 -3.88 -32.06
C GLY A 421 -4.45 -2.64 -31.18
N TYR A 422 -3.86 -2.67 -29.98
CA TYR A 422 -3.81 -1.53 -29.07
C TYR A 422 -2.46 -0.82 -29.14
N SER A 423 -2.44 0.41 -28.63
CA SER A 423 -1.22 1.16 -28.31
C SER A 423 -1.33 1.68 -26.89
N SER A 424 -0.28 2.36 -26.41
CA SER A 424 -0.24 2.93 -25.07
C SER A 424 0.18 4.40 -25.07
N ASN A 425 0.05 5.06 -23.94
CA ASN A 425 0.62 6.39 -23.71
C ASN A 425 2.16 6.41 -23.87
N TRP A 426 2.82 5.25 -23.77
CA TRP A 426 4.26 5.04 -24.04
C TRP A 426 4.56 4.61 -25.47
N GLY A 427 3.55 4.56 -26.34
CA GLY A 427 3.63 4.06 -27.71
C GLY A 427 3.62 2.53 -27.80
N ASP A 428 3.99 2.02 -28.98
CA ASP A 428 3.98 0.58 -29.31
C ASP A 428 5.17 -0.20 -28.76
N LYS A 429 6.18 0.52 -28.25
CA LYS A 429 7.41 -0.05 -27.69
C LYS A 429 7.75 0.68 -26.39
N PRO A 430 7.04 0.37 -25.29
CA PRO A 430 7.27 1.05 -24.02
C PRO A 430 8.72 0.86 -23.57
N SER A 431 9.35 1.94 -23.12
CA SER A 431 10.73 1.88 -22.60
C SER A 431 10.73 1.26 -21.21
N PRO A 432 11.67 0.33 -20.91
CA PRO A 432 11.83 -0.21 -19.56
C PRO A 432 12.19 0.81 -18.48
N THR A 433 12.60 2.02 -18.88
CA THR A 433 13.04 3.08 -17.99
C THR A 433 11.98 4.15 -17.75
N GLU A 434 10.74 3.95 -18.20
CA GLU A 434 9.63 4.88 -17.91
C GLU A 434 9.02 4.59 -16.55
N TYR A 435 9.81 4.79 -15.49
CA TYR A 435 9.40 4.45 -14.14
C TYR A 435 8.19 5.28 -13.69
N THR A 436 7.27 4.57 -13.03
CA THR A 436 6.08 5.16 -12.41
C THR A 436 6.03 4.84 -10.92
N THR A 437 6.93 4.00 -10.41
CA THR A 437 7.16 3.77 -8.98
C THR A 437 8.60 4.06 -8.58
N TYR A 438 8.80 4.44 -7.32
CA TYR A 438 10.11 4.44 -6.68
C TYR A 438 9.97 4.25 -5.16
N ASN A 439 9.87 2.99 -4.74
CA ASN A 439 9.59 2.65 -3.34
C ASN A 439 10.72 1.79 -2.78
N ALA A 440 11.36 2.23 -1.71
CA ALA A 440 12.42 1.47 -1.04
C ALA A 440 12.11 1.34 0.43
N ARG A 441 12.11 0.10 0.94
CA ARG A 441 11.79 -0.22 2.32
C ARG A 441 12.91 0.19 3.27
N THR A 442 12.59 0.75 4.43
CA THR A 442 13.58 1.13 5.47
C THR A 442 13.75 0.02 6.50
N TYR A 443 14.68 0.20 7.42
CA TYR A 443 14.87 -0.73 8.54
C TYR A 443 13.83 -0.61 9.66
N LEU A 444 12.98 0.44 9.67
CA LEU A 444 11.92 0.62 10.66
C LEU A 444 10.68 -0.19 10.29
N GLN A 445 10.81 -1.53 10.28
CA GLN A 445 9.70 -2.44 10.02
C GLN A 445 9.95 -3.84 10.63
N PRO A 446 8.90 -4.66 10.87
CA PRO A 446 9.07 -6.00 11.44
C PRO A 446 9.81 -7.00 10.54
N GLN A 447 9.90 -6.73 9.24
CA GLN A 447 10.53 -7.61 8.24
C GLN A 447 11.85 -7.01 7.74
N LEU A 448 12.88 -7.03 8.60
CA LEU A 448 14.18 -6.42 8.32
C LEU A 448 14.84 -6.93 7.04
N ASN A 449 14.56 -8.18 6.65
CA ASN A 449 15.09 -8.79 5.42
C ASN A 449 14.56 -8.14 4.13
N LYS A 450 13.56 -7.26 4.22
CA LYS A 450 13.07 -6.47 3.09
C LYS A 450 13.62 -5.04 3.07
N ALA A 451 14.32 -4.62 4.12
CA ALA A 451 14.90 -3.29 4.22
C ALA A 451 16.03 -3.13 3.19
N LEU A 452 16.20 -1.91 2.71
CA LEU A 452 17.24 -1.51 1.78
C LEU A 452 18.03 -0.36 2.37
N LYS A 453 19.33 -0.37 2.10
CA LYS A 453 20.21 0.75 2.43
C LYS A 453 19.86 1.98 1.61
N ASN A 454 20.19 3.16 2.12
CA ASN A 454 19.98 4.42 1.45
C ASN A 454 20.67 4.46 0.07
N GLU A 455 21.86 3.88 -0.05
CA GLU A 455 22.61 3.78 -1.32
C GLU A 455 22.03 2.75 -2.30
N GLU A 456 21.20 1.81 -1.80
CA GLU A 456 20.65 0.71 -2.59
C GLU A 456 19.23 0.98 -3.10
N LYS A 457 18.59 2.08 -2.68
CA LYS A 457 17.18 2.39 -2.97
C LYS A 457 16.84 2.26 -4.45
N ARG A 458 17.70 2.81 -5.32
CA ARG A 458 17.49 2.77 -6.78
C ARG A 458 17.69 1.37 -7.35
N ALA A 459 18.75 0.69 -6.92
CA ALA A 459 19.17 -0.58 -7.52
C ALA A 459 18.34 -1.79 -7.05
N LYS A 460 17.75 -1.70 -5.85
CA LYS A 460 17.03 -2.81 -5.21
C LYS A 460 15.59 -2.49 -4.82
N GLY A 461 15.20 -1.21 -4.90
CA GLY A 461 13.83 -0.78 -4.63
C GLY A 461 12.84 -1.27 -5.68
N ASP A 462 11.57 -1.08 -5.40
CA ASP A 462 10.51 -1.22 -6.39
C ASP A 462 10.50 0.04 -7.26
N VAL A 463 11.30 0.01 -8.33
CA VAL A 463 11.47 1.09 -9.31
C VAL A 463 11.15 0.51 -10.68
N ASN A 464 9.90 0.60 -11.11
CA ASN A 464 9.42 -0.10 -12.30
C ASN A 464 8.43 0.75 -13.13
N PRO A 465 8.34 0.51 -14.46
CA PRO A 465 7.36 1.12 -15.33
C PRO A 465 6.03 0.36 -15.22
N LYS A 466 5.19 0.68 -14.23
CA LYS A 466 4.01 -0.13 -13.89
C LYS A 466 2.72 0.39 -14.51
N ASP A 467 2.60 1.69 -14.71
CA ASP A 467 1.30 2.31 -15.03
C ASP A 467 1.16 2.60 -16.54
N PHE A 468 -0.06 2.42 -17.07
CA PHE A 468 -0.36 2.55 -18.50
C PHE A 468 -1.75 3.14 -18.75
N VAL A 469 -1.90 3.85 -19.87
CA VAL A 469 -3.18 4.05 -20.54
C VAL A 469 -3.13 3.34 -21.89
N LEU A 470 -3.98 2.34 -22.10
CA LEU A 470 -4.14 1.64 -23.38
C LEU A 470 -5.37 2.14 -24.15
N PHE A 471 -5.26 2.13 -25.47
CA PHE A 471 -6.33 2.53 -26.38
C PHE A 471 -6.17 1.84 -27.74
N GLU A 472 -7.25 1.80 -28.54
CA GLU A 472 -7.20 1.21 -29.89
C GLU A 472 -6.33 2.06 -30.83
N ALA A 473 -5.24 1.46 -31.34
CA ALA A 473 -4.21 2.17 -32.12
C ALA A 473 -4.74 2.77 -33.43
N ALA A 474 -5.75 2.13 -34.03
CA ALA A 474 -6.38 2.60 -35.26
C ALA A 474 -7.27 3.83 -35.06
N SER A 475 -7.74 4.07 -33.83
CA SER A 475 -8.69 5.14 -33.51
C SER A 475 -8.02 6.39 -32.95
N TRP A 476 -6.84 6.24 -32.35
CA TRP A 476 -6.21 7.28 -31.56
C TRP A 476 -4.71 7.41 -31.83
N GLU A 477 -4.21 8.62 -31.68
CA GLU A 477 -2.79 8.94 -31.50
C GLU A 477 -2.59 9.72 -30.20
N VAL A 478 -1.41 9.55 -29.59
CA VAL A 478 -1.01 10.35 -28.43
C VAL A 478 -0.58 11.73 -28.94
N ILE A 479 -1.29 12.77 -28.49
CA ILE A 479 -0.91 14.16 -28.75
C ILE A 479 0.09 14.63 -27.69
N ASP A 480 -0.16 14.25 -26.45
CA ASP A 480 0.67 14.60 -25.30
C ASP A 480 0.52 13.57 -24.19
N ASN A 481 1.55 13.42 -23.36
CA ASN A 481 1.61 12.48 -22.25
C ASN A 481 2.39 13.11 -21.08
N LEU A 482 1.87 12.92 -19.87
CA LEU A 482 2.38 13.51 -18.65
C LEU A 482 2.47 12.46 -17.55
N LYS A 483 3.58 12.49 -16.80
CA LYS A 483 3.71 11.86 -15.47
C LYS A 483 3.64 12.93 -14.38
N ASP A 484 3.06 12.59 -13.23
CA ASP A 484 3.07 13.45 -12.04
C ASP A 484 3.34 12.65 -10.76
N ASN A 485 4.26 13.14 -9.94
CA ASN A 485 4.49 12.69 -8.57
C ASN A 485 4.63 13.88 -7.59
N THR A 486 4.07 15.03 -7.98
CA THR A 486 4.16 16.31 -7.27
C THR A 486 2.81 16.95 -6.97
N GLY A 487 1.74 16.48 -7.62
CA GLY A 487 0.40 17.08 -7.53
C GLY A 487 0.31 18.42 -8.27
N LYS A 488 1.24 18.69 -9.18
CA LYS A 488 1.38 19.95 -9.92
C LYS A 488 1.58 19.71 -11.41
N GLY A 489 1.29 18.50 -11.90
CA GLY A 489 1.51 18.11 -13.28
C GLY A 489 2.99 18.06 -13.65
N SER A 490 3.85 17.57 -12.75
CA SER A 490 5.28 17.41 -13.04
C SER A 490 5.85 16.16 -12.36
N TYR A 491 6.83 15.52 -12.99
CA TYR A 491 7.47 14.33 -12.46
C TYR A 491 8.92 14.62 -12.04
N LEU A 492 9.22 14.35 -10.79
CA LEU A 492 10.57 14.36 -10.26
C LEU A 492 11.15 12.95 -10.41
N GLU A 493 11.99 12.80 -11.44
CA GLU A 493 12.78 11.59 -11.63
C GLU A 493 13.71 11.34 -10.43
N ASP A 494 14.09 10.09 -10.22
CA ASP A 494 15.04 9.67 -9.17
C ASP A 494 14.65 10.07 -7.73
N THR A 495 13.35 10.32 -7.49
CA THR A 495 12.84 10.72 -6.17
C THR A 495 11.96 9.61 -5.61
N PRO A 496 12.28 9.04 -4.43
CA PRO A 496 11.37 8.12 -3.75
C PRO A 496 10.09 8.83 -3.34
N PHE A 497 8.95 8.19 -3.58
CA PHE A 497 7.63 8.64 -3.13
C PHE A 497 6.88 7.49 -2.43
N PRO A 498 5.92 7.75 -1.53
CA PRO A 498 5.23 9.03 -1.29
C PRO A 498 6.14 10.14 -0.73
N THR A 499 5.71 11.38 -0.91
CA THR A 499 6.31 12.59 -0.32
C THR A 499 5.26 13.29 0.54
N LEU A 500 5.63 14.29 1.34
CA LEU A 500 4.62 15.00 2.15
C LEU A 500 3.52 15.65 1.27
N GLU A 501 3.84 15.95 0.02
CA GLU A 501 2.92 16.51 -0.97
C GLU A 501 2.25 15.45 -1.85
N TRP A 502 2.88 14.29 -2.05
CA TRP A 502 2.39 13.22 -2.92
C TRP A 502 1.95 11.97 -2.13
N PRO A 503 0.64 11.64 -2.11
CA PRO A 503 0.06 10.66 -1.19
C PRO A 503 0.18 9.19 -1.64
N SER A 504 0.75 8.92 -2.81
CA SER A 504 0.78 7.60 -3.44
C SER A 504 2.22 7.12 -3.62
N ASP A 505 2.40 5.81 -3.67
CA ASP A 505 3.66 5.16 -4.02
C ASP A 505 3.77 4.86 -5.53
N HIS A 506 2.81 5.38 -6.31
CA HIS A 506 2.76 5.43 -7.77
C HIS A 506 2.63 6.88 -8.28
N GLY A 507 3.20 7.15 -9.44
CA GLY A 507 2.95 8.35 -10.22
C GLY A 507 1.60 8.28 -10.93
N LEU A 508 0.96 9.44 -11.12
CA LEU A 508 -0.22 9.56 -11.97
C LEU A 508 0.23 9.73 -13.42
N LEU A 509 -0.48 9.07 -14.34
CA LEU A 509 -0.32 9.27 -15.77
C LEU A 509 -1.53 10.00 -16.35
N CYS A 510 -1.27 10.96 -17.22
CA CYS A 510 -2.32 11.63 -17.99
C CYS A 510 -1.90 11.69 -19.46
N CYS A 511 -2.75 11.23 -20.36
CA CYS A 511 -2.51 11.29 -21.79
C CYS A 511 -3.67 11.94 -22.54
N HIS A 512 -3.32 12.74 -23.54
CA HIS A 512 -4.26 13.37 -24.46
C HIS A 512 -4.26 12.61 -25.78
N LEU A 513 -5.42 12.10 -26.16
CA LEU A 513 -5.63 11.32 -27.37
C LEU A 513 -6.30 12.17 -28.46
N GLY A 514 -5.70 12.19 -29.64
CA GLY A 514 -6.26 12.75 -30.87
C GLY A 514 -6.92 11.65 -31.68
N ALA A 515 -8.10 11.92 -32.23
CA ALA A 515 -8.75 10.97 -33.13
C ALA A 515 -8.04 10.93 -34.48
N LYS A 516 -7.80 9.73 -35.01
CA LYS A 516 -7.26 9.51 -36.36
C LYS A 516 -8.31 9.61 -37.46
#